data_AF-A0AAN9REE9-F1
#
_entry.id   AF-A0AAN9REE9-F1
#
_cell.length_a   1.000
_cell.length_b   1.000
_cell.length_c   1.000
_cell.angle_alpha   90.00
_cell.angle_beta   90.00
_cell.angle_gamma   90.00
#
_symmetry.space_group_name_H-M   'P 1'
#
loop_
_entity.id
_entity.type
_entity.pdbx_description
1 polymer ?
#
loop_
_entity_poly.entity_id
_entity_poly.type
_entity_poly.pdbx_seq_one_letter_code
_entity_poly.pdbx_strand_id
1 'polypeptide(L)'
;MQASGSHSREMRYGYDYSKVEEVVTKRSIDGALGILKACLNPKTVKRVVYTSSASAVYWQEKEDDVMDESYWSDENLLRDLKPFAWSYSISKTMAEKAILEFGEKHGLDVVTLIPTFVLGPFICPKLLAQFLPLSLSYLVSAATFNL
;
A
#
# COMPACT_ATOMS: atom_id res chain seq x y z
N MET A 1 -36.20 -8.26 7.24
CA MET A 1 -35.86 -8.98 5.99
C MET A 1 -34.72 -8.22 5.35
N GLN A 2 -33.58 -8.90 5.20
CA GLN A 2 -32.23 -8.36 4.99
C GLN A 2 -31.99 -7.77 3.58
N ALA A 3 -31.03 -6.83 3.55
CA ALA A 3 -29.95 -6.63 2.57
C ALA A 3 -30.25 -6.76 1.06
N SER A 4 -30.31 -5.62 0.36
CA SER A 4 -30.22 -5.58 -1.12
C SER A 4 -29.77 -4.18 -1.62
N GLY A 5 -28.75 -3.60 -1.00
CA GLY A 5 -28.31 -2.22 -1.31
C GLY A 5 -26.82 -2.04 -1.62
N SER A 6 -25.96 -2.95 -1.16
CA SER A 6 -24.50 -2.81 -1.30
C SER A 6 -23.93 -3.42 -2.59
N HIS A 7 -24.62 -4.40 -3.17
CA HIS A 7 -24.10 -5.17 -4.31
C HIS A 7 -24.19 -4.43 -5.66
N SER A 8 -25.04 -3.42 -5.77
CA SER A 8 -25.28 -2.67 -7.02
C SER A 8 -24.22 -1.60 -7.33
N ARG A 9 -23.31 -1.29 -6.40
CA ARG A 9 -22.19 -0.36 -6.65
C ARG A 9 -20.91 -1.02 -7.16
N GLU A 10 -20.79 -2.35 -7.07
CA GLU A 10 -19.56 -3.07 -7.39
C GLU A 10 -19.39 -3.40 -8.87
N MET A 11 -20.48 -3.31 -9.65
CA MET A 11 -20.50 -3.59 -11.09
C MET A 11 -20.73 -2.32 -11.90
N ARG A 12 -19.66 -1.56 -12.21
CA ARG A 12 -19.66 -0.65 -13.36
C ARG A 12 -18.73 -1.24 -14.42
N TYR A 13 -19.26 -1.51 -15.61
CA TYR A 13 -18.57 -2.08 -16.78
C TYR A 13 -18.21 -3.59 -16.75
N GLY A 14 -18.86 -4.39 -15.89
CA GLY A 14 -18.65 -5.86 -15.86
C GLY A 14 -17.34 -6.31 -15.23
N TYR A 15 -16.59 -5.39 -14.61
CA TYR A 15 -15.42 -5.70 -13.79
C TYR A 15 -15.82 -5.78 -12.31
N ASP A 16 -15.51 -6.90 -11.69
CA ASP A 16 -15.64 -7.11 -10.26
C ASP A 16 -14.40 -6.55 -9.55
N TYR A 17 -14.50 -5.32 -9.05
CA TYR A 17 -13.39 -4.62 -8.39
C TYR A 17 -12.92 -5.31 -7.11
N SER A 18 -13.75 -6.15 -6.48
CA SER A 18 -13.34 -6.94 -5.31
C SER A 18 -12.34 -8.02 -5.72
N LYS A 19 -12.61 -8.74 -6.82
CA LYS A 19 -11.69 -9.72 -7.39
C LYS A 19 -10.39 -9.09 -7.89
N VAL A 20 -10.46 -7.88 -8.43
CA VAL A 20 -9.25 -7.16 -8.90
C VAL A 20 -8.33 -6.83 -7.73
N GLU A 21 -8.88 -6.33 -6.61
CA GLU A 21 -8.08 -6.05 -5.42
C GLU A 21 -7.45 -7.33 -4.87
N GLU A 22 -8.20 -8.41 -4.72
CA GLU A 22 -7.68 -9.68 -4.19
C GLU A 22 -6.51 -10.20 -5.04
N VAL A 23 -6.65 -10.14 -6.36
CA VAL A 23 -5.59 -10.56 -7.30
C VAL A 23 -4.35 -9.67 -7.19
N VAL A 24 -4.52 -8.35 -7.07
CA VAL A 24 -3.39 -7.40 -6.92
C VAL A 24 -2.68 -7.64 -5.60
N THR A 25 -3.42 -7.73 -4.50
CA THR A 25 -2.91 -7.97 -3.16
C THR A 25 -2.15 -9.30 -3.09
N LYS A 26 -2.76 -10.38 -3.59
CA LYS A 26 -2.11 -11.70 -3.65
C LYS A 26 -0.80 -11.66 -4.43
N ARG A 27 -0.78 -11.04 -5.62
CA ARG A 27 0.44 -10.91 -6.44
C ARG A 27 1.54 -10.14 -5.72
N SER A 28 1.18 -9.07 -5.01
CA SER A 28 2.14 -8.28 -4.23
C SER A 28 2.77 -9.10 -3.10
N ILE A 29 1.94 -9.84 -2.35
CA ILE A 29 2.40 -10.72 -1.26
C ILE A 29 3.28 -11.84 -1.80
N ASP A 30 2.79 -12.59 -2.80
CA ASP A 30 3.50 -13.74 -3.36
C ASP A 30 4.85 -13.31 -3.97
N GLY A 31 4.88 -12.17 -4.66
CA GLY A 31 6.09 -11.60 -5.22
C GLY A 31 7.11 -11.22 -4.15
N ALA A 32 6.68 -10.54 -3.09
CA ALA A 32 7.56 -10.17 -1.99
C ALA A 32 8.09 -11.41 -1.25
N LEU A 33 7.21 -12.34 -0.87
CA LEU A 33 7.60 -13.57 -0.18
C LEU A 33 8.51 -14.46 -1.04
N GLY A 34 8.33 -14.46 -2.37
CA GLY A 34 9.23 -15.15 -3.28
C GLY A 34 10.67 -14.64 -3.19
N ILE A 35 10.85 -13.31 -3.10
CA ILE A 35 12.16 -12.68 -2.92
C ILE A 35 12.72 -13.01 -1.53
N LEU A 36 11.92 -12.89 -0.47
CA LEU A 36 12.39 -13.20 0.89
C LEU A 36 12.82 -14.67 1.03
N LYS A 37 12.10 -15.60 0.40
CA LYS A 37 12.49 -17.02 0.32
C LYS A 37 13.84 -17.21 -0.35
N ALA A 38 14.14 -16.46 -1.42
CA ALA A 38 15.45 -16.49 -2.06
C ALA A 38 16.55 -15.88 -1.16
N CYS A 39 16.20 -14.91 -0.31
CA CYS A 39 17.11 -14.29 0.65
C CYS A 39 17.40 -15.14 1.89
N LEU A 40 16.73 -16.27 2.08
CA LEU A 40 16.98 -17.17 3.24
C LEU A 40 18.37 -17.79 3.24
N ASN A 41 19.16 -17.67 2.17
CA ASN A 41 20.54 -18.16 2.17
C ASN A 41 21.42 -17.24 3.05
N PRO A 42 21.80 -17.69 4.27
CA PRO A 42 22.38 -16.81 5.28
C PRO A 42 23.82 -16.39 4.96
N LYS A 43 24.43 -16.95 3.91
CA LYS A 43 25.84 -16.66 3.56
C LYS A 43 26.01 -15.40 2.72
N THR A 44 24.96 -14.87 2.10
CA THR A 44 25.07 -13.75 1.13
C THR A 44 24.22 -12.54 1.50
N VAL A 45 23.04 -12.74 2.08
CA VAL A 45 22.11 -11.65 2.42
C VAL A 45 22.12 -11.44 3.94
N LYS A 46 22.49 -10.24 4.38
CA LYS A 46 22.52 -9.87 5.81
C LYS A 46 21.25 -9.18 6.28
N ARG A 47 20.62 -8.40 5.39
CA ARG A 47 19.42 -7.61 5.66
C ARG A 47 18.61 -7.44 4.39
N VAL A 48 17.29 -7.48 4.52
CA VAL A 48 16.34 -7.12 3.46
C VAL A 48 15.66 -5.82 3.84
N VAL A 49 15.66 -4.85 2.93
CA VAL A 49 14.93 -3.59 3.10
C VAL A 49 13.74 -3.60 2.16
N TYR A 50 12.53 -3.51 2.71
CA TYR A 50 11.29 -3.45 1.94
C TYR A 50 10.77 -2.01 1.87
N THR A 51 10.50 -1.54 0.67
CA THR A 51 9.85 -0.24 0.47
C THR A 51 8.34 -0.39 0.54
N SER A 52 7.79 -0.06 1.71
CA SER A 52 6.36 0.11 1.93
C SER A 52 5.89 1.49 1.43
N SER A 53 4.91 2.10 2.08
CA SER A 53 4.29 3.37 1.69
C SER A 53 3.47 3.90 2.87
N ALA A 54 3.34 5.22 3.00
CA ALA A 54 2.46 5.86 3.99
C ALA A 54 1.00 5.39 3.90
N SER A 55 0.58 4.89 2.74
CA SER A 55 -0.72 4.24 2.57
C SER A 55 -0.93 2.98 3.44
N ALA A 56 0.14 2.39 3.96
CA ALA A 56 0.08 1.24 4.86
C ALA A 56 -0.24 1.62 6.32
N VAL A 57 -0.16 2.90 6.67
CA VAL A 57 -0.41 3.42 8.04
C VAL A 57 -1.54 4.46 8.11
N TYR A 58 -1.79 5.20 7.01
CA TYR A 58 -2.65 6.38 6.99
C TYR A 58 -4.15 6.12 7.22
N TRP A 59 -4.68 4.98 6.78
CA TRP A 59 -6.13 4.80 6.68
C TRP A 59 -6.74 4.23 7.95
N GLN A 60 -7.22 5.08 8.85
CA GLN A 60 -7.79 4.69 10.13
C GLN A 60 -9.13 5.38 10.39
N GLU A 61 -9.91 4.83 11.31
CA GLU A 61 -11.19 5.47 11.73
C GLU A 61 -10.97 6.79 12.47
N LYS A 62 -9.88 6.89 13.22
CA LYS A 62 -9.49 8.07 13.98
C LYS A 62 -8.35 8.77 13.26
N GLU A 63 -8.56 10.02 12.90
CA GLU A 63 -7.51 10.88 12.38
C GLU A 63 -6.62 11.34 13.53
N ASP A 64 -5.33 11.01 13.46
CA ASP A 64 -4.29 11.50 14.35
C ASP A 64 -3.27 12.30 13.52
N ASP A 65 -2.81 13.45 14.04
CA ASP A 65 -1.86 14.33 13.36
C ASP A 65 -0.45 13.73 13.24
N VAL A 66 -0.13 12.79 14.14
CA VAL A 66 1.19 12.15 14.23
C VAL A 66 0.98 10.65 14.31
N MET A 67 1.58 9.93 13.36
CA MET A 67 1.59 8.46 13.31
C MET A 67 3.01 7.94 13.53
N ASP A 68 3.13 6.91 14.35
CA ASP A 68 4.35 6.14 14.56
C ASP A 68 4.29 4.75 13.88
N GLU A 69 5.31 3.93 14.08
CA GLU A 69 5.44 2.59 13.47
C GLU A 69 4.46 1.55 14.03
N SER A 70 3.68 1.87 15.07
CA SER A 70 2.65 0.97 15.62
C SER A 70 1.34 1.00 14.83
N TYR A 71 1.17 2.01 13.98
CA TYR A 71 -0.04 2.23 13.21
C TYR A 71 -0.12 1.33 11.98
N TRP A 72 -1.35 0.94 11.64
CA TRP A 72 -1.66 0.18 10.43
C TRP A 72 -2.96 0.69 9.82
N SER A 73 -3.01 0.74 8.49
CA SER A 73 -4.23 0.99 7.75
C SER A 73 -5.24 -0.14 7.99
N ASP A 74 -6.51 0.22 8.18
CA ASP A 74 -7.61 -0.72 8.32
C ASP A 74 -8.10 -1.16 6.93
N GLU A 75 -7.92 -2.45 6.63
CA GLU A 75 -8.31 -3.02 5.34
C GLU A 75 -9.84 -3.05 5.16
N ASN A 76 -10.61 -3.23 6.24
CA ASN A 76 -12.06 -3.25 6.19
C ASN A 76 -12.61 -1.86 5.91
N LEU A 77 -12.08 -0.85 6.62
CA LEU A 77 -12.41 0.55 6.37
C LEU A 77 -12.14 0.94 4.90
N LEU A 78 -10.98 0.52 4.36
CA LEU A 78 -10.60 0.74 2.97
C LEU A 78 -11.54 0.03 1.97
N ARG A 79 -12.00 -1.19 2.30
CA ARG A 79 -12.96 -1.96 1.49
C ARG A 79 -14.37 -1.35 1.52
N ASP A 80 -14.74 -0.71 2.63
CA ASP A 80 -16.05 -0.12 2.82
C ASP A 80 -16.14 1.27 2.17
N LEU A 81 -15.18 2.15 2.47
CA LEU A 81 -15.17 3.53 1.97
C LEU A 81 -14.72 3.62 0.50
N LYS A 82 -13.88 2.67 0.05
CA LYS A 82 -13.28 2.63 -1.30
C LYS A 82 -12.74 4.01 -1.77
N PRO A 83 -11.93 4.72 -0.96
CA PRO A 83 -11.35 6.01 -1.36
C PRO A 83 -10.40 5.86 -2.57
N PHE A 84 -9.95 6.98 -3.13
CA PHE A 84 -8.95 6.92 -4.21
C PHE A 84 -7.73 6.09 -3.77
N ALA A 85 -7.27 5.17 -4.62
CA ALA A 85 -6.17 4.23 -4.34
C ALA A 85 -6.38 3.27 -3.14
N TRP A 86 -7.63 2.96 -2.78
CA TRP A 86 -7.94 2.02 -1.70
C TRP A 86 -7.30 0.63 -1.89
N SER A 87 -7.39 0.06 -3.09
CA SER A 87 -6.83 -1.27 -3.39
C SER A 87 -5.30 -1.31 -3.32
N TYR A 88 -4.64 -0.21 -3.70
CA TYR A 88 -3.19 -0.04 -3.52
C TYR A 88 -2.83 0.01 -2.03
N SER A 89 -3.61 0.74 -1.23
CA SER A 89 -3.39 0.88 0.20
C SER A 89 -3.51 -0.47 0.92
N ILE A 90 -4.55 -1.25 0.60
CA ILE A 90 -4.71 -2.63 1.11
C ILE A 90 -3.52 -3.50 0.67
N SER A 91 -3.16 -3.48 -0.61
CA SER A 91 -2.06 -4.29 -1.13
C SER A 91 -0.73 -3.97 -0.46
N LYS A 92 -0.46 -2.71 -0.11
CA LYS A 92 0.74 -2.29 0.61
C LYS A 92 0.73 -2.73 2.08
N THR A 93 -0.40 -2.53 2.75
CA THR A 93 -0.60 -2.93 4.15
C THR A 93 -0.41 -4.44 4.33
N MET A 94 -1.10 -5.24 3.52
CA MET A 94 -1.06 -6.70 3.61
C MET A 94 0.30 -7.27 3.23
N ALA A 95 0.98 -6.69 2.23
CA ALA A 95 2.31 -7.13 1.84
C ALA A 95 3.35 -6.83 2.93
N GLU A 96 3.29 -5.65 3.56
CA GLU A 96 4.21 -5.30 4.64
C GLU A 96 4.04 -6.21 5.85
N LYS A 97 2.78 -6.46 6.29
CA LYS A 97 2.48 -7.42 7.37
C LYS A 97 3.07 -8.81 7.09
N ALA A 98 2.83 -9.34 5.89
CA ALA A 98 3.33 -10.67 5.51
C ALA A 98 4.86 -10.75 5.46
N ILE A 99 5.53 -9.66 5.04
CA ILE A 99 6.98 -9.56 4.96
C ILE A 99 7.61 -9.53 6.36
N LEU A 100 7.04 -8.76 7.28
CA LEU A 100 7.49 -8.69 8.67
C LEU A 100 7.30 -10.04 9.38
N GLU A 101 6.11 -10.65 9.23
CA GLU A 101 5.82 -11.98 9.79
C GLU A 101 6.80 -13.04 9.26
N PHE A 102 7.07 -13.03 7.95
CA PHE A 102 8.03 -13.95 7.34
C PHE A 102 9.45 -13.72 7.88
N GLY A 103 9.85 -12.46 8.03
CA GLY A 103 11.15 -12.10 8.58
C GLY A 103 11.36 -12.66 9.99
N GLU A 104 10.39 -12.41 10.87
CA GLU A 104 10.39 -12.91 12.25
C GLU A 104 10.43 -14.44 12.30
N LYS A 105 9.57 -15.11 11.53
CA LYS A 105 9.47 -16.57 11.51
C LYS A 105 10.75 -17.27 11.04
N HIS A 106 11.47 -16.66 10.11
CA HIS A 106 12.65 -17.27 9.49
C HIS A 106 13.98 -16.69 10.01
N GLY A 107 13.95 -15.79 10.99
CA GLY A 107 15.14 -15.15 11.55
C GLY A 107 15.89 -14.26 10.56
N LEU A 108 15.17 -13.70 9.57
CA LEU A 108 15.72 -12.79 8.58
C LEU A 108 15.64 -11.36 9.13
N ASP A 109 16.74 -10.61 9.08
CA ASP A 109 16.75 -9.17 9.40
C ASP A 109 16.01 -8.41 8.29
N VAL A 110 14.75 -8.08 8.55
CA VAL A 110 13.87 -7.35 7.64
C VAL A 110 13.58 -5.98 8.22
N VAL A 111 13.78 -4.95 7.40
CA VAL A 111 13.45 -3.56 7.73
C VAL A 111 12.47 -3.04 6.69
N THR A 112 11.42 -2.35 7.12
CA THR A 112 10.48 -1.68 6.23
C THR A 112 10.72 -0.18 6.25
N LEU A 113 10.58 0.47 5.09
CA LEU A 113 10.62 1.92 4.94
C LEU A 113 9.26 2.40 4.45
N ILE A 114 8.73 3.43 5.10
CA ILE A 114 7.40 3.99 4.83
C ILE A 114 7.56 5.39 4.19
N PRO A 115 7.82 5.47 2.88
CA PRO A 115 7.87 6.75 2.18
C PRO A 115 6.47 7.36 2.03
N THR A 116 6.41 8.70 2.09
CA THR A 116 5.22 9.48 1.75
C THR A 116 5.27 9.89 0.27
N PHE A 117 5.36 11.19 -0.03
CA PHE A 117 5.56 11.71 -1.38
C PHE A 117 7.04 11.87 -1.69
N VAL A 118 7.55 11.07 -2.63
CA VAL A 118 8.94 11.15 -3.07
C VAL A 118 9.07 12.23 -4.15
N LEU A 119 9.64 13.38 -3.76
CA LEU A 119 9.91 14.52 -4.64
C LEU A 119 11.41 14.72 -4.83
N GLY A 120 11.86 14.98 -6.06
CA GLY A 120 13.28 15.22 -6.34
C GLY A 120 13.64 15.07 -7.83
N PRO A 121 14.90 15.28 -8.20
CA PRO A 121 15.37 14.99 -9.55
C PRO A 121 15.36 13.47 -9.81
N PHE A 122 14.87 13.08 -10.98
CA PHE A 122 14.76 11.67 -11.36
C PHE A 122 15.71 11.33 -12.50
N ILE A 123 16.39 10.18 -12.39
CA ILE A 123 17.32 9.68 -13.41
C ILE A 123 16.57 9.17 -14.66
N CYS A 124 15.28 8.83 -14.52
CA CYS A 124 14.42 8.32 -15.59
C CYS A 124 13.46 9.40 -16.11
N PRO A 125 13.84 10.24 -17.10
CA PRO A 125 13.04 11.37 -17.56
C PRO A 125 11.74 10.97 -18.29
N LYS A 126 11.67 9.77 -18.89
CA LYS A 126 10.50 9.32 -19.67
C LYS A 126 9.39 8.68 -18.84
N LEU A 127 9.66 8.29 -17.60
CA LEU A 127 8.70 7.55 -16.77
C LEU A 127 7.63 8.47 -16.15
N LEU A 128 7.96 9.75 -15.95
CA LEU A 128 7.21 10.66 -15.08
C LEU A 128 6.41 11.75 -15.80
N ALA A 129 6.53 11.87 -17.12
CA ALA A 129 5.77 12.87 -17.89
C ALA A 129 4.24 12.78 -17.66
N GLN A 130 3.75 11.62 -17.21
CA GLN A 130 2.34 11.32 -16.94
C GLN A 130 1.95 11.40 -15.45
N PHE A 131 2.90 11.36 -14.51
CA PHE A 131 2.61 11.34 -13.07
C PHE A 131 2.90 12.67 -12.35
N LEU A 132 3.77 13.51 -12.90
CA LEU A 132 4.05 14.85 -12.36
C LEU A 132 2.81 15.75 -12.26
N PRO A 133 1.89 15.82 -13.26
CA PRO A 133 0.72 16.68 -13.15
C PRO A 133 -0.22 16.28 -12.01
N LEU A 134 -0.32 14.97 -11.73
CA LEU A 134 -1.17 14.43 -10.67
C LEU A 134 -0.57 14.67 -9.29
N SER A 135 0.74 14.45 -9.10
CA SER A 135 1.37 14.71 -7.79
C SER A 135 1.34 16.19 -7.44
N LEU A 136 1.58 17.08 -8.42
CA LEU A 136 1.48 18.53 -8.22
C LEU A 136 0.04 18.97 -7.93
N SER A 137 -0.98 18.44 -8.61
CA SER A 137 -2.38 18.82 -8.33
C SER A 137 -2.83 18.38 -6.95
N TYR A 138 -2.44 17.19 -6.49
CA TYR A 138 -2.73 16.73 -5.12
C TYR A 138 -2.03 17.58 -4.06
N LEU A 139 -0.76 17.93 -4.26
CA LEU A 139 -0.03 18.80 -3.32
C LEU A 139 -0.62 20.21 -3.28
N VAL A 140 -0.98 20.79 -4.43
CA VAL A 140 -1.67 22.08 -4.47
C VAL A 140 -3.01 21.98 -3.76
N SER A 141 -3.81 20.94 -4.02
CA SER A 141 -5.11 20.72 -3.36
C SER A 141 -4.95 20.59 -1.84
N ALA A 142 -4.01 19.78 -1.37
CA ALA A 142 -3.73 19.60 0.06
C ALA A 142 -3.24 20.89 0.71
N ALA A 143 -2.44 21.69 0.01
CA ALA A 143 -1.99 23.00 0.50
C ALA A 143 -3.12 24.05 0.51
N THR A 144 -4.03 24.06 -0.47
CA THR A 144 -5.18 24.98 -0.49
C THR A 144 -6.28 24.64 0.51
N PHE A 145 -6.36 23.40 1.00
CA PHE A 145 -7.32 23.03 2.05
C PHE A 145 -6.88 23.44 3.47
N ASN A 146 -5.63 23.91 3.63
CA ASN A 146 -5.10 24.45 4.88
C ASN A 146 -5.05 25.99 4.91
N LEU A 147 -5.82 26.68 4.05
CA LEU A 147 -6.00 28.14 4.03
C LEU A 147 -7.49 28.53 4.02
#